data_AF-A0A0P6RB93-F1
#
_entry.id   AF-A0A0P6RB93-F1
#
_cell.length_a   1.000
_cell.length_b   1.000
_cell.length_c   1.000
_cell.angle_alpha   90.00
_cell.angle_beta   90.00
_cell.angle_gamma   90.00
#
_symmetry.space_group_name_H-M   'P 1'
#
loop_
_entity.id
_entity.type
_entity.pdbx_description
1 polymer ?
#
loop_
_entity_poly.entity_id
_entity_poly.type
_entity_poly.pdbx_seq_one_letter_code
_entity_poly.pdbx_strand_id
1 'polypeptide(L)'
;MLTLTEIQNRAFMAIGPARIAALSLLVLMNKEHSEKAQVARQLSIDRVTAAHDMLGTKLPEMLKASNHNLPAMLEQQRQACFEALSPLIEVLKDPGKAQSPDFSDHCLYHLEPLVSSFLKEMTEHLMESQKELEVERQADMLKAIANAEVVGKNIQLIAFNASIEAARIGDLGKGFTVIASEIRDLSGKTQKFLDNISGLLRT
;
A
#
# COMPACT_ATOMS: atom_id res chain seq x y z
N MET A 1 3.89 -8.55 1.14
CA MET A 1 4.05 -7.12 0.83
C MET A 1 2.79 -6.44 1.31
N LEU A 2 2.90 -5.31 2.00
CA LEU A 2 1.72 -4.54 2.41
C LEU A 2 1.19 -3.76 1.20
N THR A 3 -0.11 -3.49 1.13
CA THR A 3 -0.63 -2.54 0.13
C THR A 3 -0.27 -1.11 0.53
N LEU A 4 -0.21 -0.17 -0.43
CA LEU A 4 0.05 1.23 -0.09
C LEU A 4 -1.06 1.80 0.81
N THR A 5 -2.30 1.32 0.66
CA THR A 5 -3.42 1.64 1.57
C THR A 5 -3.19 1.14 3.00
N GLU A 6 -2.64 -0.07 3.18
CA GLU A 6 -2.29 -0.57 4.51
C GLU A 6 -1.17 0.25 5.16
N ILE A 7 -0.17 0.65 4.37
CA ILE A 7 0.93 1.50 4.83
C ILE A 7 0.38 2.87 5.24
N GLN A 8 -0.42 3.50 4.38
CA GLN A 8 -1.10 4.75 4.64
C GLN A 8 -1.89 4.69 5.95
N ASN A 9 -2.72 3.67 6.14
CA ASN A 9 -3.53 3.50 7.35
C ASN A 9 -2.67 3.37 8.61
N ARG A 10 -1.60 2.56 8.56
CA ARG A 10 -0.66 2.40 9.69
C ARG A 10 0.05 3.71 10.03
N ALA A 11 0.52 4.42 9.01
CA ALA A 11 1.20 5.70 9.18
C ALA A 11 0.25 6.76 9.77
N PHE A 12 -0.96 6.88 9.21
CA PHE A 12 -1.98 7.80 9.70
C PHE A 12 -2.34 7.55 11.16
N MET A 13 -2.54 6.28 11.54
CA MET A 13 -2.92 5.90 12.92
C MET A 13 -1.79 6.15 13.93
N ALA A 14 -0.52 6.02 13.52
CA ALA A 14 0.61 6.30 14.39
C ALA A 14 0.90 7.80 14.53
N ILE A 15 0.81 8.56 13.44
CA ILE A 15 1.25 9.95 13.37
C ILE A 15 0.13 10.92 13.77
N GLY A 16 -1.11 10.66 13.35
CA GLY A 16 -2.26 11.55 13.57
C GLY A 16 -2.49 11.96 15.03
N PRO A 17 -2.40 11.03 16.01
CA PRO A 17 -2.58 11.34 17.42
C PRO A 17 -1.48 12.21 18.06
N ALA A 18 -0.33 12.37 17.41
CA ALA A 18 0.83 13.08 17.98
C ALA A 18 0.54 14.55 18.30
N ARG A 19 -0.31 15.20 17.51
CA ARG A 19 -0.72 16.61 17.72
C ARG A 19 -1.43 16.79 19.06
N ILE A 20 -2.43 15.94 19.33
CA ILE A 20 -3.18 15.95 20.59
C ILE A 20 -2.27 15.57 21.76
N ALA A 21 -1.38 14.59 21.55
CA ALA A 21 -0.42 14.16 22.55
C ALA A 21 0.57 15.28 22.92
N ALA A 22 1.05 16.07 21.95
CA ALA A 22 1.95 17.20 22.19
C ALA A 22 1.27 18.28 23.04
N LEU A 23 0.04 18.67 22.71
CA LEU A 23 -0.74 19.61 23.51
C LEU A 23 -1.02 19.08 24.92
N SER A 24 -1.33 17.79 25.03
CA SER A 24 -1.54 17.14 26.33
C SER A 24 -0.26 17.15 27.18
N LEU A 25 0.92 16.93 26.58
CA LEU A 25 2.20 17.01 27.30
C LEU A 25 2.47 18.44 27.77
N LEU A 26 2.24 19.45 26.92
CA LEU A 26 2.39 20.86 27.28
C LEU A 26 1.57 21.23 28.53
N VAL A 27 0.32 20.73 28.61
CA VAL A 27 -0.56 21.00 29.77
C VAL A 27 -0.14 20.20 31.00
N LEU A 28 0.11 18.89 30.85
CA LEU A 28 0.36 17.98 31.98
C LEU A 28 1.72 18.20 32.64
N MET A 29 2.69 18.76 31.91
CA MET A 29 3.98 19.13 32.47
C MET A 29 3.91 20.33 33.41
N ASN A 30 2.79 21.08 33.37
CA ASN A 30 2.70 22.35 34.06
C ASN A 30 2.07 22.32 35.46
N LYS A 31 1.33 21.28 35.93
CA LYS A 31 0.73 21.34 37.30
C LYS A 31 0.02 20.14 37.94
N GLU A 32 -0.12 18.95 37.34
CA GLU A 32 -1.02 17.91 37.92
C GLU A 32 -0.37 16.56 38.26
N HIS A 33 -0.57 16.10 39.50
CA HIS A 33 -0.08 14.80 40.03
C HIS A 33 -1.19 13.74 40.23
N SER A 34 -2.37 13.93 39.63
CA SER A 34 -3.46 12.94 39.71
C SER A 34 -3.10 11.65 38.97
N GLU A 35 -3.64 10.50 39.43
CA GLU A 35 -3.50 9.21 38.74
C GLU A 35 -3.96 9.30 37.27
N LYS A 36 -5.05 10.01 37.00
CA LYS A 36 -5.53 10.26 35.63
C LYS A 36 -4.55 11.10 34.80
N ALA A 37 -3.88 12.07 35.43
CA ALA A 37 -2.88 12.91 34.78
C ALA A 37 -1.63 12.09 34.41
N GLN A 38 -1.22 11.14 35.26
CA GLN A 38 -0.13 10.21 34.96
C GLN A 38 -0.45 9.29 33.78
N VAL A 39 -1.67 8.71 33.75
CA VAL A 39 -2.12 7.87 32.62
C VAL A 39 -2.18 8.67 31.32
N ALA A 40 -2.76 9.87 31.35
CA ALA A 40 -2.84 10.74 30.17
C ALA A 40 -1.44 11.17 29.68
N ARG A 41 -0.51 11.41 30.61
CA ARG A 41 0.89 11.70 30.29
C ARG A 41 1.53 10.51 29.59
N GLN A 42 1.45 9.31 30.17
CA GLN A 42 2.05 8.11 29.57
C GLN A 42 1.47 7.84 28.17
N LEU A 43 0.16 7.94 27.99
CA LEU A 43 -0.48 7.77 26.69
C LEU A 43 0.03 8.79 25.66
N SER A 44 0.30 10.02 26.10
CA SER A 44 0.83 11.07 25.24
C SER A 44 2.29 10.81 24.85
N ILE A 45 3.09 10.32 25.80
CA ILE A 45 4.46 9.84 25.54
C ILE A 45 4.43 8.75 24.47
N ASP A 46 3.62 7.70 24.67
CA ASP A 46 3.55 6.57 23.76
C ASP A 46 3.15 7.00 22.33
N ARG A 47 2.21 7.95 22.21
CA ARG A 47 1.78 8.49 20.91
C ARG A 47 2.84 9.31 20.20
N VAL A 48 3.55 10.18 20.92
CA VAL A 48 4.65 10.96 20.35
C VAL A 48 5.80 10.04 19.92
N THR A 49 6.17 9.07 20.76
CA THR A 49 7.20 8.08 20.42
C THR A 49 6.78 7.22 19.23
N ALA A 50 5.53 6.75 19.18
CA ALA A 50 5.03 5.97 18.04
C ALA A 50 5.07 6.78 16.73
N ALA A 51 4.71 8.06 16.77
CA ALA A 51 4.77 8.94 15.60
C ALA A 51 6.21 9.20 15.15
N HIS A 52 7.11 9.48 16.10
CA HIS A 52 8.53 9.69 15.83
C HIS A 52 9.18 8.44 15.21
N ASP A 53 8.92 7.26 15.76
CA ASP A 53 9.38 5.97 15.21
C ASP A 53 8.78 5.70 13.82
N MET A 54 7.49 6.01 13.64
CA MET A 54 6.82 5.82 12.36
C MET A 54 7.46 6.67 11.28
N LEU A 55 7.66 7.95 11.56
CA LEU A 55 8.28 8.89 10.63
C LEU A 55 9.74 8.52 10.37
N GLY A 56 10.52 8.17 11.39
CA GLY A 56 11.96 7.96 11.28
C GLY A 56 12.36 6.65 10.58
N THR A 57 11.68 5.53 10.88
CA THR A 57 12.13 4.21 10.42
C THR A 57 11.02 3.41 9.76
N LYS A 58 9.87 3.25 10.42
CA LYS A 58 8.86 2.27 9.98
C LYS A 58 8.23 2.63 8.64
N LEU A 59 7.88 3.90 8.42
CA LEU A 59 7.28 4.34 7.15
C LEU A 59 8.28 4.15 5.97
N PRO A 60 9.52 4.67 6.03
CA PRO A 60 10.52 4.40 5.00
C PRO A 60 10.74 2.91 4.71
N GLU A 61 10.83 2.08 5.75
CA GLU A 61 11.01 0.62 5.60
C GLU A 61 9.82 -0.05 4.91
N MET A 62 8.59 0.29 5.32
CA MET A 62 7.37 -0.26 4.71
C MET A 62 7.24 0.13 3.23
N LEU A 63 7.56 1.38 2.89
CA LEU A 63 7.53 1.88 1.52
C LEU A 63 8.58 1.18 0.66
N LYS A 64 9.82 1.08 1.14
CA LYS A 64 10.90 0.37 0.47
C LYS A 64 10.57 -1.12 0.27
N ALA A 65 9.99 -1.77 1.27
CA ALA A 65 9.54 -3.16 1.18
C ALA A 65 8.41 -3.37 0.16
N SER A 66 7.72 -2.30 -0.24
CA SER A 66 6.68 -2.28 -1.27
C SER A 66 7.17 -1.69 -2.60
N ASN A 67 8.49 -1.48 -2.73
CA ASN A 67 9.15 -0.87 -3.89
C ASN A 67 8.57 0.52 -4.26
N HIS A 68 8.09 1.26 -3.26
CA HIS A 68 7.52 2.60 -3.41
C HIS A 68 8.40 3.62 -2.69
N ASN A 69 8.48 4.84 -3.22
CA ASN A 69 9.20 5.94 -2.59
C ASN A 69 8.30 7.18 -2.58
N LEU A 70 8.39 7.98 -1.52
CA LEU A 70 7.70 9.27 -1.50
C LEU A 70 8.38 10.25 -2.47
N PRO A 71 7.62 11.15 -3.11
CA PRO A 71 8.17 12.26 -3.87
C PRO A 71 9.06 13.13 -2.98
N ALA A 72 10.04 13.81 -3.58
CA ALA A 72 11.04 14.59 -2.85
C ALA A 72 10.41 15.63 -1.88
N MET A 73 9.34 16.30 -2.29
CA MET A 73 8.63 17.27 -1.45
C MET A 73 7.98 16.60 -0.23
N LEU A 74 7.34 15.45 -0.42
CA LEU A 74 6.65 14.73 0.65
C LEU A 74 7.65 14.07 1.61
N GLU A 75 8.79 13.61 1.09
CA GLU A 75 9.89 13.11 1.91
C GLU A 75 10.52 14.23 2.75
N GLN A 76 10.66 15.44 2.20
CA GLN A 76 11.08 16.61 2.95
C GLN A 76 10.08 16.97 4.06
N GLN A 77 8.77 16.90 3.79
CA GLN A 77 7.75 17.11 4.81
C GLN A 77 7.76 16.03 5.89
N ARG A 78 7.95 14.76 5.52
CA ARG A 78 8.13 13.65 6.47
C ARG A 78 9.30 13.93 7.41
N GLN A 79 10.43 14.35 6.85
CA GLN A 79 11.63 14.67 7.62
C GLN A 79 11.43 15.89 8.53
N ALA A 80 10.75 16.92 8.05
CA ALA A 80 10.37 18.07 8.86
C ALA A 80 9.45 17.66 10.02
N CYS A 81 8.47 16.78 9.80
CA CYS A 81 7.61 16.23 10.86
C CYS A 81 8.43 15.46 11.90
N PHE A 82 9.39 14.65 11.44
CA PHE A 82 10.29 13.89 12.31
C PHE A 82 11.10 14.83 13.21
N GLU A 83 11.72 15.86 12.62
CA GLU A 83 12.49 16.86 13.34
C GLU A 83 11.64 17.69 14.30
N ALA A 84 10.40 18.01 13.92
CA ALA A 84 9.47 18.72 14.79
C ALA A 84 9.02 17.89 16.01
N LEU A 85 9.08 16.56 15.94
CA LEU A 85 8.79 15.69 17.09
C LEU A 85 10.01 15.47 18.01
N SER A 86 11.23 15.69 17.52
CA SER A 86 12.46 15.49 18.31
C SER A 86 12.49 16.29 19.62
N PRO A 87 12.11 17.58 19.68
CA PRO A 87 12.06 18.34 20.93
C PRO A 87 11.11 17.72 21.96
N LEU A 88 9.98 17.15 21.52
CA LEU A 88 9.04 16.48 22.41
C LEU A 88 9.68 15.23 23.03
N ILE A 89 10.43 14.45 22.26
CA ILE A 89 11.18 13.28 22.74
C ILE A 89 12.29 13.70 23.72
N GLU A 90 12.98 14.82 23.47
CA GLU A 90 14.00 15.33 24.38
C GLU A 90 13.41 15.76 25.73
N VAL A 91 12.25 16.42 25.70
CA VAL A 91 11.51 16.83 26.89
C VAL A 91 11.08 15.64 27.76
N LEU A 92 10.93 14.44 27.18
CA LEU A 92 10.70 13.22 27.96
C LEU A 92 11.90 12.83 28.82
N LYS A 93 13.11 13.13 28.35
CA LYS A 93 14.37 12.85 29.05
C LYS A 93 14.72 13.95 30.05
N ASP A 94 14.48 15.19 29.67
CA ASP A 94 14.71 16.38 30.50
C ASP A 94 13.44 17.25 30.58
N PRO A 95 12.59 17.01 31.59
CA PRO A 95 11.34 17.74 31.75
C PRO A 95 11.51 19.26 31.92
N GLY A 96 12.69 19.74 32.31
CA GLY A 96 12.95 21.17 32.50
C GLY A 96 12.85 21.98 31.21
N LYS A 97 13.10 21.36 30.06
CA LYS A 97 13.01 22.00 28.74
C LYS A 97 11.59 22.36 28.31
N ALA A 98 10.56 21.77 28.92
CA ALA A 98 9.17 22.04 28.56
C ALA A 98 8.66 23.42 29.03
N GLN A 99 9.39 24.09 29.91
CA GLN A 99 8.99 25.38 30.48
C GLN A 99 9.41 26.57 29.60
N SER A 100 10.09 26.32 28.47
CA SER A 100 10.47 27.40 27.55
C SER A 100 9.27 27.89 26.74
N PRO A 101 9.13 29.21 26.51
CA PRO A 101 8.12 29.77 25.61
C PRO A 101 8.20 29.15 24.21
N ASP A 102 9.41 28.96 23.69
CA ASP A 102 9.68 28.33 22.39
C ASP A 102 9.05 26.94 22.25
N PHE A 103 9.06 26.12 23.31
CA PHE A 103 8.46 24.78 23.28
C PHE A 103 6.93 24.84 23.20
N SER A 104 6.31 25.77 23.92
CA SER A 104 4.87 26.00 23.88
C SER A 104 4.44 26.45 22.49
N ASP A 105 5.11 27.46 21.92
CA ASP A 105 4.81 27.98 20.59
C ASP A 105 5.01 26.90 19.51
N HIS A 106 6.04 26.06 19.65
CA HIS A 106 6.27 24.92 18.79
C HIS A 106 5.11 23.91 18.80
N CYS A 107 4.60 23.56 19.98
CA CYS A 107 3.48 22.63 20.10
C CYS A 107 2.15 23.22 19.60
N LEU A 108 1.93 24.52 19.82
CA LEU A 108 0.68 25.21 19.49
C LEU A 108 0.57 25.58 18.01
N TYR A 109 1.66 26.06 17.40
CA TYR A 109 1.61 26.70 16.09
C TYR A 109 2.42 25.99 15.01
N HIS A 110 3.45 25.22 15.35
CA HIS A 110 4.32 24.59 14.35
C HIS A 110 3.97 23.13 14.08
N LEU A 111 3.74 22.33 15.13
CA LEU A 111 3.56 20.89 14.96
C LEU A 111 2.24 20.52 14.25
N GLU A 112 1.14 21.17 14.63
CA GLU A 112 -0.18 20.90 14.08
C GLU A 112 -0.23 21.05 12.55
N PRO A 113 0.09 22.23 11.97
CA PRO A 113 -0.07 22.42 10.52
C PRO A 113 0.88 21.51 9.74
N LEU A 114 2.09 21.26 10.27
CA LEU A 114 3.08 20.41 9.62
C LEU A 114 2.61 18.96 9.52
N VAL A 115 2.17 18.38 10.63
CA VAL A 115 1.65 16.99 10.67
C VAL A 115 0.36 16.88 9.86
N SER A 116 -0.52 17.88 9.93
CA SER A 116 -1.77 17.92 9.15
C SER A 116 -1.51 17.93 7.64
N SER A 117 -0.61 18.80 7.17
CA SER A 117 -0.25 18.89 5.75
C SER A 117 0.36 17.57 5.27
N PHE A 118 1.34 17.05 6.02
CA PHE A 118 2.00 15.79 5.67
C PHE A 118 1.01 14.63 5.57
N LEU A 119 0.12 14.46 6.56
CA LEU A 119 -0.85 13.35 6.55
C LEU A 119 -1.83 13.44 5.39
N LYS A 120 -2.24 14.66 5.03
CA LYS A 120 -3.12 14.89 3.88
C LYS A 120 -2.41 14.52 2.58
N GLU A 121 -1.23 15.10 2.33
CA GLU A 121 -0.48 14.87 1.10
C GLU A 121 -0.02 13.42 0.96
N MET A 122 0.40 12.78 2.06
CA MET A 122 0.74 11.36 2.09
C MET A 122 -0.47 10.48 1.76
N THR A 123 -1.65 10.80 2.30
CA THR A 123 -2.87 10.06 2.01
C THR A 123 -3.25 10.17 0.54
N GLU A 124 -3.27 11.39 -0.01
CA GLU A 124 -3.57 11.64 -1.42
C GLU A 124 -2.58 10.89 -2.32
N HIS A 125 -1.27 11.01 -2.06
CA HIS A 125 -0.24 10.36 -2.85
C HIS A 125 -0.31 8.83 -2.82
N LEU A 126 -0.42 8.21 -1.63
CA LEU A 126 -0.44 6.76 -1.52
C LEU A 126 -1.73 6.15 -2.09
N MET A 127 -2.86 6.85 -2.01
CA MET A 127 -4.10 6.42 -2.66
C MET A 127 -4.00 6.50 -4.18
N GLU A 128 -3.42 7.57 -4.72
CA GLU A 128 -3.21 7.73 -6.16
C GLU A 128 -2.24 6.67 -6.69
N SER A 129 -1.08 6.48 -6.06
CA SER A 129 -0.13 5.46 -6.46
C SER A 129 -0.70 4.04 -6.34
N GLN A 130 -1.52 3.74 -5.32
CA GLN A 130 -2.18 2.44 -5.24
C GLN A 130 -3.11 2.19 -6.44
N LYS A 131 -3.88 3.22 -6.83
CA LYS A 131 -4.79 3.15 -7.96
C LYS A 131 -4.04 2.96 -9.27
N GLU A 132 -2.93 3.66 -9.47
CA GLU A 132 -2.07 3.51 -10.65
C GLU A 132 -1.52 2.08 -10.77
N LEU A 133 -1.01 1.51 -9.66
CA LEU A 133 -0.54 0.13 -9.61
C LEU A 133 -1.65 -0.87 -9.95
N GLU A 134 -2.87 -0.63 -9.48
CA GLU A 134 -4.01 -1.49 -9.80
C GLU A 134 -4.38 -1.45 -11.29
N VAL A 135 -4.37 -0.26 -11.89
CA VAL A 135 -4.63 -0.07 -13.32
C VAL A 135 -3.55 -0.75 -14.16
N GLU A 136 -2.28 -0.59 -13.81
CA GLU A 136 -1.16 -1.25 -14.49
C GLU A 136 -1.27 -2.78 -14.39
N ARG A 137 -1.55 -3.28 -13.18
CA ARG A 137 -1.74 -4.72 -12.94
C ARG A 137 -2.91 -5.28 -13.75
N GLN A 138 -4.02 -4.56 -13.85
CA GLN A 138 -5.16 -4.94 -14.69
C GLN A 138 -4.77 -4.99 -16.16
N ALA A 139 -4.04 -3.99 -16.66
CA ALA A 139 -3.58 -3.95 -18.04
C ALA A 139 -2.67 -5.14 -18.37
N ASP A 140 -1.75 -5.50 -17.47
CA ASP A 140 -0.85 -6.64 -17.65
C ASP A 140 -1.58 -7.98 -17.59
N MET A 141 -2.59 -8.14 -16.71
CA MET A 141 -3.45 -9.32 -16.73
C MET A 141 -4.19 -9.46 -18.06
N LEU A 142 -4.75 -8.37 -18.59
CA LEU A 142 -5.44 -8.39 -19.89
C LEU A 142 -4.47 -8.77 -21.03
N LYS A 143 -3.24 -8.27 -21.03
CA LYS A 143 -2.21 -8.70 -22.01
C LYS A 143 -1.90 -10.19 -21.88
N ALA A 144 -1.75 -10.71 -20.67
CA ALA A 144 -1.49 -12.12 -20.43
C ALA A 144 -2.64 -13.01 -20.92
N ILE A 145 -3.88 -12.60 -20.70
CA ILE A 145 -5.08 -13.28 -21.21
C ILE A 145 -5.10 -13.27 -22.74
N ALA A 146 -4.86 -12.13 -23.37
CA ALA A 146 -4.79 -12.03 -24.83
C ALA A 146 -3.72 -12.97 -25.43
N ASN A 147 -2.55 -13.06 -24.79
CA ASN A 147 -1.51 -14.02 -25.20
C ASN A 147 -1.99 -15.48 -25.04
N ALA A 148 -2.69 -15.79 -23.96
CA ALA A 148 -3.26 -17.12 -23.74
C ALA A 148 -4.36 -17.47 -24.78
N GLU A 149 -5.17 -16.50 -25.20
CA GLU A 149 -6.17 -16.68 -26.27
C GLU A 149 -5.50 -17.03 -27.61
N VAL A 150 -4.39 -16.34 -27.96
CA VAL A 150 -3.59 -16.64 -29.15
C VAL A 150 -3.05 -18.07 -29.08
N VAL A 151 -2.50 -18.50 -27.94
CA VAL A 151 -2.02 -19.87 -27.75
C VAL A 151 -3.17 -20.87 -27.88
N GLY A 152 -4.32 -20.62 -27.26
CA GLY A 152 -5.49 -21.48 -27.37
C GLY A 152 -5.98 -21.64 -28.80
N LYS A 153 -5.98 -20.56 -29.59
CA LYS A 153 -6.30 -20.58 -31.03
C LYS A 153 -5.29 -21.42 -31.82
N ASN A 154 -4.00 -21.32 -31.51
CA ASN A 154 -2.97 -22.12 -32.16
C ASN A 154 -3.15 -23.62 -31.85
N ILE A 155 -3.44 -23.99 -30.61
CA ILE A 155 -3.72 -25.38 -30.23
C ILE A 155 -4.95 -25.89 -30.99
N GLN A 156 -6.01 -25.08 -31.10
CA GLN A 156 -7.20 -25.42 -31.87
C GLN A 156 -6.89 -25.69 -33.34
N LEU A 157 -6.01 -24.89 -33.97
CA LEU A 157 -5.56 -25.10 -35.34
C LEU A 157 -4.71 -26.36 -35.49
N ILE A 158 -3.82 -26.65 -34.53
CA ILE A 158 -3.02 -27.89 -34.52
C ILE A 158 -3.94 -29.11 -34.42
N ALA A 159 -4.94 -29.08 -33.53
CA ALA A 159 -5.92 -30.15 -33.38
C ALA A 159 -6.77 -30.34 -34.65
N PHE A 160 -7.12 -29.25 -35.32
CA PHE A 160 -7.82 -29.31 -36.61
C PHE A 160 -6.96 -29.98 -37.69
N ASN A 161 -5.70 -29.57 -37.83
CA ASN A 161 -4.76 -30.18 -38.78
C ASN A 161 -4.52 -31.67 -38.47
N ALA A 162 -4.39 -32.03 -37.20
CA ALA A 162 -4.27 -33.42 -36.77
C ALA A 162 -5.52 -34.24 -37.12
N SER A 163 -6.72 -33.66 -36.98
CA SER A 163 -7.98 -34.31 -37.38
C SER A 163 -8.02 -34.58 -38.89
N ILE A 164 -7.54 -33.64 -39.71
CA ILE A 164 -7.46 -33.80 -41.18
C ILE A 164 -6.49 -34.94 -41.53
N GLU A 165 -5.29 -34.95 -40.94
CA GLU A 165 -4.30 -35.98 -41.26
C GLU A 165 -4.73 -37.36 -40.76
N ALA A 166 -5.39 -37.43 -39.60
CA ALA A 166 -6.01 -38.65 -39.11
C ALA A 166 -7.07 -39.20 -40.08
N ALA A 167 -7.92 -38.34 -40.65
CA ALA A 167 -8.90 -38.74 -41.67
C ALA A 167 -8.22 -39.22 -42.97
N ARG A 168 -7.10 -38.60 -43.35
CA ARG A 168 -6.33 -38.93 -44.55
C ARG A 168 -5.71 -40.34 -44.48
N ILE A 169 -5.25 -40.76 -43.30
CA ILE A 169 -4.65 -42.08 -43.08
C ILE A 169 -5.73 -43.19 -42.89
N GLY A 170 -7.02 -42.82 -42.95
CA GLY A 170 -8.15 -43.75 -42.97
C GLY A 170 -8.30 -44.53 -41.67
N ASP A 171 -8.45 -45.86 -41.76
CA ASP A 171 -8.73 -46.71 -40.60
C ASP A 171 -7.64 -46.68 -39.52
N LEU A 172 -6.38 -46.50 -39.91
CA LEU A 172 -5.25 -46.39 -39.00
C LEU A 172 -5.25 -45.07 -38.19
N GLY A 173 -5.99 -44.05 -38.66
CA GLY A 173 -6.07 -42.72 -38.02
C GLY A 173 -7.20 -42.56 -37.00
N LYS A 174 -8.11 -43.55 -36.86
CA LYS A 174 -9.32 -43.44 -36.01
C LYS A 174 -9.03 -43.01 -34.56
N GLY A 175 -7.96 -43.53 -33.95
CA GLY A 175 -7.56 -43.14 -32.59
C GLY A 175 -7.06 -41.68 -32.50
N PHE A 176 -6.34 -41.21 -33.52
CA PHE A 176 -5.88 -39.82 -33.61
C PHE A 176 -7.03 -38.84 -33.82
N THR A 177 -8.08 -39.24 -34.55
CA THR A 177 -9.30 -38.42 -34.70
C THR A 177 -9.96 -38.13 -33.35
N VAL A 178 -10.06 -39.13 -32.46
CA VAL A 178 -10.67 -38.96 -31.13
C VAL A 178 -9.84 -37.99 -30.29
N ILE A 179 -8.51 -38.17 -30.24
CA ILE A 179 -7.60 -37.30 -29.50
C ILE A 179 -7.68 -35.86 -30.02
N ALA A 180 -7.67 -35.68 -31.34
CA ALA A 180 -7.74 -34.36 -31.96
C ALA A 180 -9.08 -33.64 -31.67
N SER A 181 -10.20 -34.38 -31.61
CA SER A 181 -11.49 -33.83 -31.19
C SER A 181 -11.46 -33.38 -29.72
N GLU A 182 -10.91 -34.20 -28.82
CA GLU A 182 -10.83 -33.86 -27.40
C GLU A 182 -9.96 -32.60 -27.16
N ILE A 183 -8.82 -32.49 -27.86
CA ILE A 183 -7.96 -31.30 -27.80
C ILE A 183 -8.70 -30.05 -28.30
N ARG A 184 -9.48 -30.19 -29.38
CA ARG A 184 -10.28 -29.08 -29.94
C ARG A 184 -11.35 -28.63 -28.94
N ASP A 185 -12.05 -29.57 -28.33
CA ASP A 185 -13.09 -29.28 -27.34
C ASP A 185 -12.49 -28.65 -26.07
N LEU A 186 -11.35 -29.14 -25.60
CA LEU A 186 -10.63 -28.56 -24.47
C LEU A 186 -10.17 -27.14 -24.76
N SER A 187 -9.61 -26.90 -25.95
CA SER A 187 -9.18 -25.57 -26.39
C SER A 187 -10.35 -24.59 -26.49
N GLY A 188 -11.51 -25.04 -26.99
CA GLY A 188 -12.74 -24.25 -27.01
C GLY A 188 -13.26 -23.93 -25.60
N LYS A 189 -13.18 -24.86 -24.66
CA LYS A 189 -13.51 -24.60 -23.24
C LYS A 189 -12.54 -23.57 -22.64
N THR A 190 -11.24 -23.72 -22.87
CA THR A 190 -10.21 -22.77 -22.38
C THR A 190 -10.45 -21.35 -22.90
N GLN A 191 -10.76 -21.18 -24.18
CA GLN A 191 -11.09 -19.86 -24.75
C GLN A 191 -12.28 -19.21 -24.04
N LYS A 192 -13.38 -19.96 -23.82
CA LYS A 192 -14.54 -19.45 -23.07
C LYS A 192 -14.19 -19.04 -21.64
N PHE A 193 -13.30 -19.77 -20.97
CA PHE A 193 -12.83 -19.38 -19.63
C PHE A 193 -12.01 -18.09 -19.67
N LEU A 194 -11.12 -17.93 -20.65
CA LEU A 194 -10.34 -16.70 -20.83
C LEU A 194 -11.26 -15.50 -21.12
N ASP A 195 -12.27 -15.66 -21.99
CA ASP A 195 -13.27 -14.63 -22.29
C ASP A 195 -14.01 -14.19 -21.02
N ASN A 196 -14.43 -15.13 -20.18
CA ASN A 196 -15.11 -14.84 -18.92
C ASN A 196 -14.21 -14.05 -17.96
N ILE A 197 -12.94 -14.43 -17.82
CA ILE A 197 -11.98 -13.71 -16.95
C ILE A 197 -11.73 -12.30 -17.49
N SER A 198 -11.54 -12.16 -18.81
CA SER A 198 -11.40 -10.87 -19.49
C SER A 198 -12.60 -9.96 -19.23
N GLY A 199 -13.82 -10.52 -19.26
CA GLY A 199 -15.06 -9.82 -18.93
C GLY A 199 -15.07 -9.30 -17.48
N LEU A 200 -14.69 -10.14 -16.51
CA LEU A 200 -14.64 -9.77 -15.08
C LEU A 200 -13.59 -8.70 -14.77
N LEU A 201 -12.52 -8.60 -15.55
CA LEU A 201 -11.48 -7.58 -15.36
C LEU A 201 -11.84 -6.22 -15.95
N ARG A 202 -12.85 -6.16 -16.84
CA ARG A 202 -13.32 -4.92 -17.49
C ARG A 202 -14.48 -4.24 -16.76
N THR A 203 -15.15 -4.95 -15.86
CA THR A 203 -16.24 -4.45 -15.01
C THR A 203 -15.69 -3.82 -13.75
#